data_AF-A0ABD2L4S3-F1
#
_entry.id   AF-A0ABD2L4S3-F1
#
_cell.length_a   1.000
_cell.length_b   1.000
_cell.length_c   1.000
_cell.angle_alpha   90.00
_cell.angle_beta   90.00
_cell.angle_gamma   90.00
#
_symmetry.space_group_name_H-M   'P 1'
#
loop_
_entity.id
_entity.type
_entity.pdbx_description
1 polymer ?
#
loop_
_entity_poly.entity_id
_entity_poly.type
_entity_poly.pdbx_seq_one_letter_code
_entity_poly.pdbx_strand_id
1 'polypeptide(L)'
;MNQQKSVKRATRGQRQIYEENKQTLLCYVLASICSSVLVFSLNYFLFLPQKGAWIGLALSSASQAFSVILMSMMMKTVRNERNQLVDAGLDLNDPNAFGEYCKDIVILSVSAQLLSLIWTGFFFVLLSIPFFTLYKLWTNILGPWFFRPTLDDDEKEDKKKQKKPKYVHVRR
;
A
#
# COMPACT_ATOMS: atom_id res chain seq x y z
N MET A 1 -9.33 -6.45 26.21
CA MET A 1 -8.98 -5.44 25.20
C MET A 1 -7.63 -4.86 25.59
N ASN A 2 -6.56 -5.41 25.02
CA ASN A 2 -5.24 -4.79 25.12
C ASN A 2 -5.31 -3.52 24.28
N GLN A 3 -5.43 -2.37 24.93
CA GLN A 3 -5.05 -1.12 24.30
C GLN A 3 -3.55 -1.21 24.03
N GLN A 4 -3.23 -1.53 22.78
CA GLN A 4 -1.90 -1.38 22.23
C GLN A 4 -1.59 0.12 22.33
N LYS A 5 -0.91 0.52 23.41
CA LYS A 5 -0.35 1.87 23.57
C LYS A 5 0.44 2.13 22.29
N SER A 6 -0.05 3.04 21.44
CA SER A 6 0.73 3.55 20.34
C SER A 6 1.96 4.21 20.97
N VAL A 7 3.09 3.53 20.85
CA VAL A 7 4.39 4.15 21.09
C VAL A 7 4.40 5.34 20.13
N LYS A 8 4.20 6.55 20.65
CA LYS A 8 4.33 7.78 19.87
C LYS A 8 5.77 7.82 19.38
N ARG A 9 5.99 7.34 18.15
CA ARG A 9 7.27 7.49 17.45
C ARG A 9 7.58 8.97 17.43
N ALA A 10 8.84 9.32 17.70
CA ALA A 10 9.32 10.68 17.52
C ALA A 10 8.97 11.13 16.09
N THR A 11 8.19 12.20 15.97
CA THR A 11 7.74 12.73 14.70
C THR A 11 8.97 13.19 13.92
N ARG A 12 9.31 12.51 12.82
CA ARG A 12 10.32 13.00 11.87
C ARG A 12 9.93 14.40 11.43
N GLY A 13 10.91 15.28 11.21
CA GLY A 13 10.63 16.65 10.79
C GLY A 13 9.96 16.67 9.41
N GLN A 14 9.00 17.58 9.19
CA GLN A 14 8.27 17.70 7.91
C GLN A 14 9.21 17.80 6.70
N ARG A 15 10.32 18.54 6.83
CA ARG A 15 11.35 18.63 5.77
C ARG A 15 12.01 17.28 5.46
N GLN A 16 12.28 16.47 6.48
CA GLN A 16 12.86 15.14 6.30
C GLN A 16 11.87 14.19 5.61
N ILE A 17 10.61 14.19 6.04
CA ILE A 17 9.54 13.39 5.42
C ILE A 17 9.40 13.75 3.93
N TYR A 18 9.45 15.04 3.60
CA TYR A 18 9.38 15.51 2.22
C TYR A 18 10.52 14.97 1.34
N GLU A 19 11.76 15.07 1.82
CA GLU A 19 12.94 14.63 1.07
C GLU A 19 12.93 13.09 0.89
N GLU A 20 12.62 12.36 1.96
CA GLU A 20 12.50 10.90 1.96
C GLU A 20 11.37 10.42 1.04
N ASN A 21 10.20 11.06 1.08
CA ASN A 21 9.08 10.76 0.19
C ASN A 21 9.47 10.95 -1.28
N LYS A 22 10.16 12.04 -1.60
CA LYS A 22 10.61 12.33 -2.97
C LYS A 22 11.62 11.28 -3.47
N GLN A 23 12.60 10.92 -2.63
CA GLN A 23 13.58 9.88 -2.96
C GLN A 23 12.89 8.52 -3.17
N THR A 24 11.94 8.20 -2.30
CA THR A 24 11.16 6.95 -2.37
C THR A 24 10.39 6.90 -3.68
N LEU A 25 9.60 7.93 -3.99
CA LEU A 25 8.84 7.99 -5.24
C LEU A 25 9.75 7.86 -6.47
N LEU A 26 10.87 8.58 -6.49
CA LEU A 26 11.83 8.49 -7.60
C LEU A 26 12.39 7.09 -7.78
N CYS A 27 12.72 6.38 -6.70
CA CYS A 27 13.19 5.00 -6.76
C CYS A 27 12.16 4.08 -7.44
N TYR A 28 10.89 4.18 -7.05
CA TYR A 28 9.81 3.36 -7.62
C TYR A 28 9.44 3.74 -9.06
N VAL A 29 9.44 5.04 -9.39
CA VAL A 29 9.26 5.52 -10.77
C VAL A 29 10.38 5.00 -11.67
N LEU A 30 11.63 5.12 -11.22
CA LEU A 30 12.78 4.67 -11.98
C LEU A 30 12.74 3.14 -12.17
N ALA A 31 12.44 2.39 -11.11
CA ALA A 31 12.27 0.94 -11.19
C ALA A 31 11.19 0.54 -12.23
N SER A 32 10.02 1.20 -12.20
CA SER A 32 8.91 0.95 -13.11
C SER A 32 9.25 1.26 -14.57
N ILE A 33 9.89 2.40 -14.83
CA ILE A 33 10.30 2.79 -16.19
C ILE A 33 11.39 1.85 -16.70
N CYS A 34 12.42 1.60 -15.89
CA CYS A 34 13.54 0.74 -16.27
C CYS A 34 13.08 -0.68 -16.60
N SER A 35 12.23 -1.29 -15.77
CA SER A 35 11.71 -2.64 -16.04
C SER A 35 10.84 -2.67 -17.28
N SER A 36 9.94 -1.69 -17.44
CA SER A 36 9.03 -1.63 -18.59
C SER A 36 9.79 -1.43 -19.90
N VAL A 37 10.76 -0.52 -19.93
CA VAL A 37 11.60 -0.27 -21.12
C VAL A 37 12.44 -1.51 -21.44
N LEU A 38 13.08 -2.11 -20.44
CA LEU A 38 13.90 -3.31 -20.63
C LEU A 38 13.08 -4.47 -21.22
N VAL A 39 11.92 -4.77 -20.62
CA VAL A 39 11.06 -5.88 -21.06
C VAL A 39 10.46 -5.59 -22.44
N PHE A 40 10.04 -4.35 -22.69
CA PHE A 40 9.58 -3.91 -24.01
C PHE A 40 10.66 -4.11 -25.07
N SER A 41 11.88 -3.62 -24.83
CA SER A 41 13.00 -3.73 -25.77
C SER A 41 13.37 -5.19 -26.04
N LEU A 42 13.48 -6.04 -25.01
CA LEU A 42 13.82 -7.45 -25.21
C LEU A 42 12.72 -8.21 -25.97
N ASN A 43 11.43 -7.96 -25.65
CA ASN A 43 10.32 -8.59 -26.38
C ASN A 43 10.20 -8.11 -27.83
N TYR A 44 10.58 -6.85 -28.10
CA TYR A 44 10.51 -6.29 -29.45
C TYR A 44 11.68 -6.75 -30.34
N PHE A 45 12.90 -6.81 -29.79
CA PHE A 45 14.11 -7.07 -30.58
C PHE A 45 14.59 -8.52 -30.57
N LEU A 46 14.43 -9.26 -29.45
CA LEU A 46 15.02 -10.60 -29.29
C LEU A 46 13.99 -11.72 -29.37
N PHE A 47 12.77 -11.49 -28.86
CA PHE A 47 11.72 -12.50 -28.84
C PHE A 47 10.70 -12.29 -29.96
N LEU A 48 10.01 -13.37 -30.33
CA LEU A 48 8.87 -13.26 -31.24
C LEU A 48 7.68 -12.62 -30.53
N PRO A 49 6.90 -11.76 -31.22
CA PRO A 49 5.79 -11.06 -30.61
C PRO A 49 4.69 -12.04 -30.18
N GLN A 50 4.66 -12.39 -28.90
CA GLN A 50 3.60 -13.19 -28.30
C GLN A 50 2.53 -12.27 -27.72
N LYS A 51 1.28 -12.42 -28.16
CA LYS A 51 0.14 -11.59 -27.68
C LYS A 51 0.03 -11.55 -26.16
N GLY A 52 0.26 -12.68 -25.49
CA GLY A 52 0.23 -12.78 -24.03
C GLY A 52 1.30 -11.94 -23.32
N ALA A 53 2.50 -11.83 -23.89
CA ALA A 53 3.58 -11.02 -23.33
C ALA A 53 3.24 -9.53 -23.41
N TRP A 54 2.67 -9.06 -24.53
CA TRP A 54 2.22 -7.68 -24.70
C TRP A 54 1.05 -7.31 -23.77
N ILE A 55 0.06 -8.20 -23.62
CA ILE A 55 -1.07 -8.01 -22.70
C ILE A 55 -0.57 -7.96 -21.25
N GLY A 56 0.31 -8.88 -20.87
CA GLY A 56 0.89 -8.91 -19.54
C GLY A 56 1.77 -7.70 -19.25
N LEU A 57 2.56 -7.25 -20.23
CA LEU A 57 3.34 -6.02 -20.14
C LEU A 57 2.43 -4.82 -19.94
N ALA A 58 1.36 -4.68 -20.72
CA ALA A 58 0.39 -3.59 -20.56
C ALA A 58 -0.28 -3.61 -19.18
N LEU A 59 -0.73 -4.78 -18.71
CA LEU A 59 -1.40 -4.93 -17.42
C LEU A 59 -0.47 -4.61 -16.24
N SER A 60 0.78 -5.08 -16.31
CA SER A 60 1.79 -4.82 -15.29
C SER A 60 2.23 -3.37 -15.26
N SER A 61 2.47 -2.75 -16.43
CA SER A 61 2.78 -1.33 -16.52
C SER A 61 1.63 -0.46 -16.03
N ALA A 62 0.37 -0.82 -16.33
CA ALA A 62 -0.80 -0.12 -15.81
C ALA A 62 -0.90 -0.22 -14.28
N SER A 63 -0.62 -1.39 -13.71
CA SER A 63 -0.63 -1.60 -12.25
C SER A 63 0.46 -0.77 -11.54
N GLN A 64 1.65 -0.70 -12.12
CA GLN A 64 2.74 0.13 -11.63
C GLN A 64 2.40 1.62 -11.72
N ALA A 65 1.92 2.08 -12.88
CA ALA A 65 1.53 3.46 -13.10
C ALA A 65 0.43 3.89 -12.13
N PHE A 66 -0.60 3.06 -11.95
CA PHE A 66 -1.66 3.29 -10.97
C PHE A 66 -1.10 3.46 -9.55
N SER A 67 -0.21 2.56 -9.12
CA SER A 67 0.40 2.63 -7.81
C SER A 67 1.29 3.88 -7.62
N VAL A 68 2.10 4.23 -8.62
CA VAL A 68 2.94 5.44 -8.62
C VAL A 68 2.10 6.70 -8.58
N ILE A 69 0.99 6.75 -9.32
CA ILE A 69 0.04 7.86 -9.27
C ILE A 69 -0.55 7.99 -7.86
N LEU A 70 -0.98 6.89 -7.25
CA LEU A 70 -1.48 6.90 -5.87
C LEU A 70 -0.43 7.40 -4.88
N MET A 71 0.83 6.94 -4.98
CA MET A 71 1.92 7.45 -4.16
C MET A 71 2.16 8.95 -4.35
N SER A 72 2.10 9.42 -5.59
CA SER A 72 2.24 10.85 -5.92
C SER A 72 1.11 11.68 -5.32
N MET A 73 -0.11 11.16 -5.31
CA MET A 73 -1.26 11.82 -4.66
C MET A 73 -1.11 11.85 -3.13
N MET A 74 -0.56 10.81 -2.52
CA MET A 74 -0.35 10.72 -1.06
C MET A 74 0.70 11.70 -0.54
N MET A 75 1.77 11.96 -1.29
CA MET A 75 2.84 12.89 -0.89
C MET A 75 2.60 14.35 -1.30
N LYS A 76 1.35 14.72 -1.64
CA LYS A 76 1.02 16.08 -2.09
C LYS A 76 1.30 17.08 -0.96
N THR A 77 2.29 17.96 -1.17
CA THR A 77 2.71 18.92 -0.16
C THR A 77 1.86 20.19 -0.15
N VAL A 78 1.69 20.77 1.04
CA VAL A 78 1.10 22.11 1.21
C VAL A 78 2.21 23.09 1.57
N ARG A 79 2.29 24.21 0.83
CA ARG A 79 3.23 25.30 1.07
C ARG A 79 2.48 26.59 1.37
N ASN A 80 3.08 27.42 2.21
CA ASN A 80 2.55 28.75 2.55
C ASN A 80 2.82 29.76 1.40
N GLU A 81 2.24 30.96 1.48
CA GLU A 81 2.46 32.08 0.55
C GLU A 81 3.94 32.47 0.41
N ARG A 82 4.73 32.22 1.46
CA ARG A 82 6.20 32.41 1.48
C ARG A 82 6.99 31.23 0.90
N ASN A 83 6.31 30.28 0.24
CA ASN A 83 6.86 29.02 -0.30
C ASN A 83 7.56 28.12 0.76
N GLN A 84 7.24 28.31 2.04
CA GLN A 84 7.72 27.47 3.13
C GLN A 84 6.86 26.19 3.22
N LEU A 85 7.51 25.05 3.47
CA LEU A 85 6.84 23.76 3.62
C LEU A 85 6.03 23.74 4.92
N VAL A 86 4.70 23.64 4.81
CA VAL A 86 3.78 23.55 5.94
C VAL A 86 3.44 22.09 6.24
N ASP A 87 3.18 21.32 5.18
CA ASP A 87 2.85 19.90 5.27
C ASP A 87 3.54 19.13 4.14
N ALA A 88 4.22 18.04 4.50
CA ALA A 88 4.90 17.13 3.58
C ALA A 88 3.96 16.07 2.97
N GLY A 89 2.69 16.04 3.39
CA GLY A 89 1.73 15.02 2.99
C GLY A 89 1.88 13.74 3.82
N LEU A 90 1.30 12.64 3.33
CA LEU A 90 1.40 11.34 3.99
C LEU A 90 2.84 10.81 3.88
N ASP A 91 3.39 10.32 4.99
CA ASP A 91 4.68 9.64 5.01
C ASP A 91 4.56 8.30 4.26
N LEU A 92 5.21 8.18 3.11
CA LEU A 92 5.23 6.95 2.32
C LEU A 92 6.05 5.86 3.01
N ASN A 93 6.95 6.21 3.92
CA ASN A 93 7.86 5.30 4.62
C ASN A 93 7.35 4.84 5.99
N ASP A 94 6.13 5.22 6.37
CA ASP A 94 5.46 4.62 7.51
C ASP A 94 4.95 3.21 7.15
N PRO A 95 5.42 2.14 7.83
CA PRO A 95 5.00 0.76 7.54
C PRO A 95 3.51 0.50 7.79
N ASN A 96 2.81 1.38 8.52
CA ASN A 96 1.37 1.25 8.74
C ASN A 96 0.54 2.09 7.75
N ALA A 97 1.19 2.91 6.93
CA ALA A 97 0.50 3.77 5.97
C ALA A 97 0.12 3.02 4.70
N PHE A 98 -0.84 3.59 3.98
CA PHE A 98 -1.30 3.04 2.70
C PHE A 98 -0.20 3.02 1.62
N GLY A 99 0.85 3.83 1.79
CA GLY A 99 2.04 3.87 0.93
C GLY A 99 2.73 2.51 0.78
N GLU A 100 2.75 1.69 1.83
CA GLU A 100 3.41 0.38 1.79
C GLU A 100 2.76 -0.57 0.77
N TYR A 101 1.42 -0.62 0.73
CA TYR A 101 0.71 -1.43 -0.27
C TYR A 101 1.00 -0.98 -1.70
N CYS A 102 1.18 0.32 -1.91
CA CYS A 102 1.54 0.84 -3.23
C CYS A 102 2.94 0.38 -3.63
N LYS A 103 3.91 0.44 -2.73
CA LYS A 103 5.27 -0.08 -2.97
C LYS A 103 5.24 -1.57 -3.29
N ASP A 104 4.52 -2.37 -2.53
CA ASP A 104 4.36 -3.81 -2.76
C ASP A 104 3.81 -4.10 -4.15
N ILE A 105 2.79 -3.36 -4.59
CA ILE A 105 2.23 -3.49 -5.94
C ILE A 105 3.28 -3.20 -7.02
N VAL A 106 4.11 -2.16 -6.84
CA VAL A 106 5.18 -1.84 -7.80
C VAL A 106 6.23 -2.94 -7.81
N ILE A 107 6.74 -3.37 -6.65
CA ILE A 107 7.77 -4.42 -6.53
C ILE A 107 7.27 -5.71 -7.17
N LEU A 108 6.04 -6.11 -6.87
CA LEU A 108 5.44 -7.33 -7.41
C LEU A 108 5.29 -7.24 -8.93
N SER A 109 4.81 -6.11 -9.44
CA SER A 109 4.59 -5.90 -10.87
C SER A 109 5.90 -5.83 -11.66
N VAL A 110 6.94 -5.17 -11.11
CA VAL A 110 8.28 -5.12 -11.68
C VAL A 110 8.90 -6.52 -11.69
N SER A 111 8.77 -7.26 -10.60
CA SER A 111 9.27 -8.63 -10.49
C SER A 111 8.59 -9.55 -11.52
N ALA A 112 7.26 -9.44 -11.67
CA ALA A 112 6.51 -10.18 -12.68
C ALA A 112 6.92 -9.82 -14.12
N GLN A 113 7.19 -8.55 -14.41
CA GLN A 113 7.74 -8.11 -15.70
C GLN A 113 9.08 -8.77 -16.01
N LEU A 114 10.04 -8.73 -15.06
CA LEU A 114 11.35 -9.32 -15.28
C LEU A 114 11.29 -10.84 -15.43
N LEU A 115 10.49 -11.52 -14.60
CA LEU A 115 10.29 -12.98 -14.68
C LEU A 115 9.55 -13.40 -15.96
N SER A 116 8.70 -12.53 -16.52
CA SER A 116 7.98 -12.82 -17.76
C SER A 116 8.90 -13.07 -18.96
N LEU A 117 10.13 -12.56 -18.92
CA LEU A 117 11.15 -12.83 -19.94
C LEU A 117 11.57 -14.30 -19.99
N ILE A 118 11.45 -15.03 -18.87
CA ILE A 118 11.71 -16.47 -18.79
C ILE A 118 10.43 -17.22 -19.18
N TRP A 119 9.28 -16.81 -18.63
CA TRP A 119 8.00 -17.45 -18.89
C TRP A 119 6.81 -16.48 -18.74
N THR A 120 6.03 -16.31 -19.80
CA THR A 120 4.85 -15.42 -19.84
C THR A 120 3.81 -15.73 -18.76
N GLY A 121 3.79 -16.94 -18.20
CA GLY A 121 2.88 -17.34 -17.11
C GLY A 121 3.07 -16.55 -15.81
N PHE A 122 4.22 -15.90 -15.59
CA PHE A 122 4.44 -15.10 -14.37
C PHE A 122 3.49 -13.92 -14.22
N PHE A 123 2.80 -13.49 -15.28
CA PHE A 123 1.75 -12.48 -15.15
C PHE A 123 0.55 -12.93 -14.31
N PHE A 124 0.34 -14.25 -14.11
CA PHE A 124 -0.69 -14.73 -13.19
C PHE A 124 -0.44 -14.29 -11.74
N VAL A 125 0.80 -13.97 -11.37
CA VAL A 125 1.11 -13.40 -10.05
C VAL A 125 0.38 -12.07 -9.83
N LEU A 126 0.09 -11.29 -10.89
CA LEU A 126 -0.66 -10.04 -10.75
C LEU A 126 -2.11 -10.25 -10.28
N LEU A 127 -2.70 -11.44 -10.47
CA LEU A 127 -4.03 -11.75 -9.93
C LEU A 127 -4.04 -11.79 -8.40
N SER A 128 -2.88 -11.92 -7.75
CA SER A 128 -2.79 -11.78 -6.29
C SER A 128 -3.14 -10.36 -5.82
N ILE A 129 -2.92 -9.33 -6.64
CA ILE A 129 -3.24 -7.94 -6.31
C ILE A 129 -4.76 -7.76 -6.08
N PRO A 130 -5.65 -8.04 -7.06
CA PRO A 130 -7.08 -7.92 -6.84
C PRO A 130 -7.59 -8.89 -5.77
N PHE A 131 -7.01 -10.09 -5.65
CA PHE A 131 -7.39 -11.02 -4.59
C PHE A 131 -7.12 -10.44 -3.19
N PHE A 132 -5.93 -9.87 -2.98
CA PHE A 132 -5.54 -9.26 -1.72
C PHE A 132 -6.35 -7.98 -1.41
N THR A 133 -6.60 -7.12 -2.39
CA THR A 133 -7.40 -5.91 -2.19
C THR A 133 -8.86 -6.25 -1.86
N LEU A 134 -9.44 -7.26 -2.52
CA LEU A 134 -10.77 -7.77 -2.20
C LEU A 134 -10.83 -8.34 -0.79
N TYR A 135 -9.83 -9.12 -0.38
CA TYR A 135 -9.75 -9.65 0.99
C TYR A 135 -9.72 -8.52 2.03
N LYS A 136 -8.86 -7.51 1.84
CA LYS A 136 -8.76 -6.35 2.75
C LYS A 136 -10.05 -5.52 2.76
N LEU A 137 -10.67 -5.31 1.60
CA LEU A 137 -11.96 -4.61 1.48
C LEU A 137 -13.06 -5.38 2.22
N TRP A 138 -13.07 -6.71 2.10
CA TRP A 138 -13.99 -7.57 2.81
C TRP A 138 -13.79 -7.49 4.33
N THR A 139 -12.57 -7.64 4.84
CA THR A 139 -12.35 -7.64 6.31
C THR A 139 -12.52 -6.28 6.95
N ASN A 140 -12.20 -5.18 6.26
CA ASN A 140 -12.16 -3.85 6.87
C ASN A 140 -13.44 -3.04 6.66
N ILE A 141 -14.16 -3.26 5.55
CA ILE A 141 -15.31 -2.43 5.17
C ILE A 141 -16.58 -3.28 5.12
N LEU A 142 -16.62 -4.31 4.26
CA LEU A 142 -17.86 -5.03 3.99
C LEU A 142 -18.28 -5.94 5.15
N GLY A 143 -17.37 -6.75 5.69
CA GLY A 143 -17.65 -7.68 6.79
C GLY A 143 -18.21 -6.95 8.01
N PRO A 144 -17.52 -5.92 8.56
CA PRO A 144 -18.04 -5.15 9.67
C PRO A 144 -19.32 -4.37 9.34
N TRP A 145 -19.64 -4.10 8.08
CA TRP A 145 -20.89 -3.45 7.68
C TRP A 145 -22.06 -4.46 7.63
N PHE A 146 -21.83 -5.65 7.07
CA PHE A 146 -22.84 -6.71 6.97
C PHE A 146 -23.14 -7.38 8.33
N PHE A 147 -22.15 -7.51 9.20
CA PHE A 147 -22.27 -8.21 10.49
C PHE A 147 -22.25 -7.25 11.67
N ARG A 148 -22.77 -6.02 11.50
CA ARG A 148 -22.95 -5.13 12.66
C ARG A 148 -23.91 -5.79 13.64
N PRO A 149 -23.53 -5.92 14.93
CA PRO A 149 -24.49 -6.31 15.95
C PRO A 149 -25.66 -5.31 15.92
N THR A 150 -26.88 -5.83 15.96
CA THR A 150 -28.06 -5.00 16.21
C THR A 150 -27.96 -4.43 17.63
N LEU A 151 -28.58 -3.27 17.91
CA LEU A 151 -28.50 -2.57 19.21
C LEU A 151 -28.75 -3.48 20.43
N ASP A 152 -29.53 -4.55 20.27
CA ASP A 152 -29.81 -5.55 21.30
C ASP A 152 -28.61 -6.43 21.71
N ASP A 153 -27.59 -6.54 20.85
CA ASP A 153 -26.36 -7.30 21.11
C ASP A 153 -25.26 -6.44 21.76
N ASP A 154 -25.21 -5.14 21.43
CA ASP A 154 -24.32 -4.18 22.06
C ASP A 154 -24.65 -4.01 23.56
N GLU A 155 -25.95 -3.95 23.91
CA GLU A 155 -26.40 -3.91 25.31
C GLU A 155 -25.98 -5.15 26.11
N LYS A 156 -25.98 -6.34 25.48
CA LYS A 156 -25.59 -7.59 26.13
C LYS A 156 -24.07 -7.69 26.31
N GLU A 157 -23.28 -7.19 25.35
CA GLU A 157 -21.82 -7.19 25.44
C GLU A 157 -21.30 -6.20 26.48
N ASP A 158 -21.88 -5.00 26.58
CA ASP A 158 -21.51 -4.00 27.58
C ASP A 158 -21.84 -4.47 29.00
N LYS A 159 -23.01 -5.09 29.22
CA LYS A 159 -23.37 -5.72 30.50
C LYS A 159 -22.41 -6.85 30.88
N LYS A 160 -21.79 -7.54 29.92
CA LYS A 160 -20.83 -8.64 30.15
C LYS A 160 -19.39 -8.13 30.39
N LYS A 161 -19.01 -7.01 29.77
CA LYS A 161 -17.71 -6.34 29.98
C LYS A 161 -17.64 -5.60 31.32
N GLN A 162 -18.74 -5.01 31.78
CA GLN A 162 -18.83 -4.32 33.08
C GLN A 162 -18.76 -5.28 34.28
N LYS A 163 -19.17 -6.55 34.13
CA LYS A 163 -19.13 -7.55 35.21
C LYS A 163 -17.74 -8.16 35.47
N LYS A 164 -16.68 -7.77 34.73
CA LYS A 164 -15.31 -8.21 35.04
C LYS A 164 -14.73 -7.29 36.12
N PRO A 165 -14.51 -7.76 37.36
CA PRO A 165 -13.92 -6.92 38.40
C PRO A 165 -12.51 -6.49 37.98
N LYS A 166 -12.28 -5.17 37.94
CA LYS A 166 -10.95 -4.58 37.89
C LYS A 166 -10.23 -5.00 39.18
N TYR A 167 -9.32 -5.95 39.10
CA TYR A 167 -8.45 -6.29 40.23
C TYR A 167 -7.62 -5.05 40.58
N VAL A 168 -8.01 -4.38 41.66
CA VAL A 168 -7.27 -3.27 42.24
C VAL A 168 -6.04 -3.85 42.91
N HIS A 169 -4.87 -3.61 42.34
CA HIS A 169 -3.61 -4.02 42.91
C HIS A 169 -3.27 -3.07 44.07
N VAL A 170 -3.67 -3.44 45.29
CA VAL A 170 -3.28 -2.74 46.53
C VAL A 170 -1.86 -3.20 46.87
N ARG A 171 -0.85 -2.33 46.67
CA ARG A 171 0.47 -2.52 47.27
C ARG A 171 0.50 -1.82 48.64
N ARG A 172 0.82 -2.60 49.67
CA ARG A 172 1.21 -2.13 51.01
C ARG A 172 2.59 -1.49 50.98
#